data_AF-A0A2U3RFX7-F1
#
_entry.id   AF-A0A2U3RFX7-F1
#
_cell.length_a   1.000
_cell.length_b   1.000
_cell.length_c   1.000
_cell.angle_alpha   90.00
_cell.angle_beta   90.00
_cell.angle_gamma   90.00
#
_symmetry.space_group_name_H-M   'P 1'
#
loop_
_entity.id
_entity.type
_entity.pdbx_description
1 polymer ?
#
loop_
_entity_poly.entity_id
_entity_poly.type
_entity_poly.pdbx_seq_one_letter_code
_entity_poly.pdbx_strand_id
1 'polypeptide(L)' 'MKCDQIKELKDEKFRRLTGVRKGTFSKMVDILRKADGLRIP' A
#
# COMPACT_ATOMS: atom_id res chain seq x y z
N MET A 1 -4.39 -0.03 -8.80
CA MET A 1 -4.75 0.90 -7.70
C MET A 1 -3.80 2.09 -7.73
N LYS A 2 -4.18 3.28 -7.24
CA LYS A 2 -3.29 4.47 -7.22
C LYS A 2 -2.09 4.38 -6.26
N CYS A 3 -1.84 3.21 -5.65
CA CYS A 3 -0.78 2.99 -4.66
C CYS A 3 0.62 2.90 -5.26
N ASP A 4 0.75 2.69 -6.58
CA ASP A 4 2.05 2.48 -7.22
C ASP A 4 2.91 3.76 -7.28
N GLN A 5 2.28 4.93 -7.43
CA GLN A 5 2.98 6.22 -7.44
C GLN A 5 3.63 6.58 -6.09
N ILE A 6 2.97 6.22 -4.98
CA ILE A 6 3.49 6.51 -3.64
C ILE A 6 4.56 5.51 -3.20
N LYS A 7 4.62 4.30 -3.77
CA LYS A 7 5.65 3.30 -3.42
C LYS A 7 7.08 3.74 -3.76
N GLU A 8 7.24 4.59 -4.77
CA GLU A 8 8.55 5.09 -5.25
C GLU A 8 9.19 6.14 -4.34
N LEU A 9 8.42 6.75 -3.43
CA LEU A 9 8.94 7.74 -2.48
C LEU A 9 9.94 7.10 -1.49
N LYS A 10 11.01 7.80 -1.09
CA LYS A 10 11.88 7.32 0.01
C LYS A 10 11.10 7.18 1.33
N ASP A 11 11.55 6.30 2.23
CA ASP A 11 10.82 5.91 3.45
C ASP A 11 10.39 7.11 4.32
N GLU A 12 11.27 8.11 4.48
CA GLU A 12 10.96 9.33 5.23
C GLU A 12 9.84 10.16 4.58
N LYS A 13 9.94 10.44 3.28
CA LYS A 13 8.90 11.18 2.53
C LYS A 13 7.58 10.41 2.50
N PHE A 14 7.67 9.10 2.32
CA PHE A 14 6.53 8.19 2.37
C PHE A 14 5.80 8.27 3.71
N ARG A 15 6.54 8.18 4.82
CA ARG A 15 5.98 8.23 6.16
C ARG A 15 5.41 9.61 6.49
N ARG A 16 6.02 10.70 6.03
CA ARG A 16 5.45 12.06 6.16
C ARG A 16 4.13 12.20 5.40
N LEU A 17 4.04 11.64 4.20
CA LEU A 17 2.85 11.76 3.35
C LEU A 17 1.69 10.88 3.83
N THR A 18 2.00 9.64 4.25
CA THR A 18 0.98 8.62 4.51
C THR A 18 0.72 8.37 5.99
N GLY A 19 1.58 8.87 6.88
CA GLY A 19 1.52 8.60 8.32
C GLY A 19 1.92 7.18 8.72
N VAL A 20 2.19 6.28 7.76
CA VAL A 20 2.49 4.87 8.01
C VAL A 20 3.87 4.49 7.48
N ARG A 21 4.50 3.48 8.09
CA ARG A 21 5.76 2.91 7.58
C ARG A 21 5.47 2.12 6.30
N LYS A 22 6.41 2.12 5.34
CA LYS A 22 6.29 1.36 4.09
C LYS A 22 5.97 -0.12 4.30
N GLY A 23 6.59 -0.75 5.30
CA GLY A 23 6.34 -2.16 5.62
C GLY A 23 4.88 -2.44 5.99
N THR A 24 4.27 -1.59 6.82
CA THR A 24 2.85 -1.68 7.19
C THR A 24 1.95 -1.45 5.98
N PHE A 25 2.25 -0.42 5.19
CA PHE A 25 1.51 -0.12 3.97
C PHE A 25 1.54 -1.29 2.97
N SER A 26 2.68 -1.94 2.80
CA SER A 26 2.82 -3.09 1.89
C SER A 26 1.91 -4.25 2.31
N LYS A 27 1.79 -4.52 3.62
CA LYS A 27 0.86 -5.53 4.16
C LYS A 27 -0.60 -5.16 3.92
N MET A 28 -0.98 -3.89 4.07
CA MET A 28 -2.33 -3.42 3.77
C MET A 28 -2.68 -3.64 2.29
N VAL A 29 -1.77 -3.29 1.37
CA VAL A 29 -1.96 -3.52 -0.06
C VAL A 29 -2.07 -5.00 -0.41
N ASP A 30 -1.29 -5.87 0.24
CA ASP A 30 -1.39 -7.32 0.06
C ASP A 30 -2.77 -7.86 0.47
N ILE A 31 -3.30 -7.41 1.63
CA ILE A 31 -4.64 -7.77 2.09
C ILE A 31 -5.72 -7.30 1.10
N LEU A 32 -5.63 -6.05 0.65
CA LEU A 32 -6.60 -5.49 -0.30
C LEU A 32 -6.56 -6.23 -1.64
N ARG A 33 -5.37 -6.58 -2.15
CA ARG A 33 -5.24 -7.37 -3.39
C ARG A 33 -5.79 -8.78 -3.23
N LYS A 34 -5.58 -9.42 -2.07
CA LYS A 34 -6.18 -10.72 -1.76
C LYS A 34 -7.70 -10.64 -1.70
N ALA A 35 -8.25 -9.60 -1.07
CA ALA A 35 -9.70 -9.39 -1.02
C ALA A 35 -10.31 -9.11 -2.40
N ASP A 36 -9.62 -8.33 -3.25
CA ASP A 36 -10.06 -8.04 -4.61
C ASP A 36 -10.00 -9.30 -5.51
N GLY A 37 -8.97 -10.13 -5.36
CA GLY A 37 -8.88 -11.45 -6.01
C GLY A 37 -9.84 -12.51 -5.45
N LEU A 38 -10.39 -12.29 -4.25
CA LEU A 38 -11.48 -13.05 -3.64
C LEU A 38 -12.85 -12.51 -4.05
N ARG A 39 -12.94 -11.66 -5.08
CA ARG A 39 -14.23 -11.30 -5.68
C ARG A 39 -14.82 -12.53 -6.37
N ILE A 40 -15.49 -13.34 -5.56
CA ILE A 40 -16.30 -14.49 -5.96
C ILE A 40 -17.39 -13.96 -6.92
N PRO A 41 -17.61 -14.58 -8.08
CA PRO A 41 -18.64 -14.14 -9.04
C PRO A 41 -20.03 -14.05 -8.40
#